data_AF-A0A2J7PNF0-F1
#
_entry.id   AF-A0A2J7PNF0-F1
#
_cell.length_a   1.000
_cell.length_b   1.000
_cell.length_c   1.000
_cell.angle_alpha   90.00
_cell.angle_beta   90.00
_cell.angle_gamma   90.00
#
_symmetry.space_group_name_H-M   'P 1'
#
loop_
_entity.id
_entity.type
_entity.pdbx_description
1 polymer ?
#
loop_
_entity_poly.entity_id
_entity_poly.type
_entity_poly.pdbx_seq_one_letter_code
_entity_poly.pdbx_strand_id
1 'polypeptide(L)'
;MLRTLLLAAGGMFLMFGSATIGYEGAGPLACIITSFVASNGWRLTGKQAAERNFELLYTIIQPIQFGLIGIEINLFVLEGRMVGLGVVSLLASLAVRIAASIVVAAGGNLNWKEKFFVSFAWFPKATVQAAIGPVALDEVRKMHLEEYEAYATTVLIIAVLSILITAPVGAILITVLGTRLLEKEEQ
;
A
#
# COMPACT_ATOMS: atom_id res chain seq x y z
N MET A 1 -14.13 20.40 12.47
CA MET A 1 -13.87 19.41 13.55
C MET A 1 -14.94 18.34 13.64
N LEU A 2 -16.23 18.66 13.84
CA LEU A 2 -17.30 17.64 13.97
C LEU A 2 -17.32 16.61 12.83
N ARG A 3 -17.17 17.05 11.58
CA ARG A 3 -17.10 16.19 10.40
C ARG A 3 -15.91 15.22 10.40
N THR A 4 -14.74 15.70 10.83
CA THR A 4 -13.55 14.87 11.01
C THR A 4 -13.78 13.83 12.09
N LEU A 5 -14.36 14.24 13.23
CA LEU A 5 -14.69 13.32 14.33
C LEU A 5 -15.72 12.27 13.91
N LEU A 6 -16.76 12.66 13.16
CA LEU A 6 -17.76 11.73 12.63
C LEU A 6 -17.14 10.71 11.67
N LEU A 7 -16.26 11.16 10.75
CA LEU A 7 -15.55 10.25 9.86
C LEU A 7 -14.60 9.32 10.61
N ALA A 8 -13.85 9.85 11.58
CA ALA A 8 -12.90 9.07 12.36
C ALA A 8 -13.62 8.03 13.22
N ALA A 9 -14.65 8.44 13.97
CA ALA A 9 -15.44 7.57 14.83
C ALA A 9 -16.24 6.54 14.00
N GLY A 10 -16.85 6.97 12.89
CA GLY A 10 -17.54 6.08 11.97
C GLY A 10 -16.59 5.07 11.33
N GLY A 11 -15.40 5.51 10.90
CA GLY A 11 -14.36 4.63 10.38
C GLY A 11 -13.88 3.61 11.42
N MET A 12 -13.58 4.05 12.65
CA MET A 12 -13.22 3.13 13.74
C MET A 12 -14.34 2.13 14.03
N PHE A 13 -15.59 2.58 14.08
CA PHE A 13 -16.74 1.71 14.28
C PHE A 13 -16.86 0.65 13.18
N LEU A 14 -16.70 1.04 11.92
CA LEU A 14 -16.72 0.11 10.79
C LEU A 14 -15.53 -0.86 10.83
N MET A 15 -14.34 -0.37 11.20
CA MET A 15 -13.13 -1.18 11.31
C MET A 15 -13.31 -2.27 12.37
N PHE A 16 -13.58 -1.90 13.62
CA PHE A 16 -13.73 -2.85 14.72
C PHE A 16 -15.02 -3.67 14.62
N GLY A 17 -16.12 -3.08 14.15
CA GLY A 17 -17.38 -3.78 13.94
C GLY A 17 -17.29 -4.86 12.87
N SER A 18 -16.51 -4.65 11.82
CA SER A 18 -16.29 -5.69 10.80
C SER A 18 -15.47 -6.87 11.36
N ALA A 19 -14.50 -6.58 12.22
CA ALA A 19 -13.66 -7.59 12.85
C ALA A 19 -14.48 -8.47 13.82
N THR A 20 -15.41 -7.90 14.60
CA THR A 20 -16.25 -8.67 15.52
C THR A 20 -17.23 -9.60 14.81
N ILE A 21 -17.61 -9.29 13.56
CA ILE A 21 -18.49 -10.12 12.72
C ILE A 21 -17.68 -11.19 11.95
N GLY A 22 -16.34 -11.18 12.05
CA GLY A 22 -15.45 -12.13 11.36
C GLY A 22 -15.10 -11.74 9.92
N TYR A 23 -15.39 -10.51 9.49
CA TYR A 23 -15.04 -9.99 8.16
C TYR A 23 -13.98 -8.89 8.26
N GLU A 24 -12.76 -9.25 8.69
CA GLU A 24 -11.68 -8.29 8.94
C GLU A 24 -11.30 -7.44 7.71
N GLY A 25 -11.41 -8.00 6.50
CA GLY A 25 -11.14 -7.27 5.26
C GLY A 25 -12.21 -6.23 4.88
N ALA A 26 -13.43 -6.33 5.42
CA ALA A 26 -14.52 -5.41 5.10
C ALA A 26 -14.36 -4.04 5.77
N GLY A 27 -13.73 -3.99 6.94
CA GLY A 27 -13.49 -2.76 7.71
C GLY A 27 -12.69 -1.71 6.94
N PRO A 28 -11.47 -2.01 6.47
CA PRO A 28 -10.66 -1.09 5.68
C PRO A 28 -11.39 -0.61 4.41
N LEU A 29 -12.11 -1.52 3.74
CA LEU A 29 -12.88 -1.18 2.54
C LEU A 29 -14.02 -0.21 2.87
N ALA A 30 -14.74 -0.45 3.96
CA ALA A 30 -15.81 0.44 4.43
C ALA A 30 -15.28 1.83 4.82
N CYS A 31 -14.08 1.93 5.40
CA CYS A 31 -13.42 3.20 5.66
C CYS A 31 -13.12 3.99 4.37
N ILE A 32 -12.65 3.31 3.32
CA ILE A 32 -12.39 3.93 2.00
C ILE A 32 -13.70 4.42 1.38
N ILE A 33 -14.74 3.58 1.37
CA ILE A 33 -16.05 3.93 0.80
C ILE A 33 -16.66 5.12 1.55
N THR A 34 -16.64 5.10 2.87
CA THR A 34 -17.20 6.18 3.70
C THR A 34 -16.46 7.49 3.47
N SER A 35 -15.13 7.44 3.36
CA SER A 35 -14.30 8.61 3.04
C SER A 35 -14.59 9.16 1.64
N PHE A 36 -14.76 8.28 0.65
CA PHE A 36 -15.14 8.66 -0.71
C PHE A 36 -16.53 9.31 -0.77
N VAL A 37 -17.52 8.71 -0.12
CA VAL A 37 -18.89 9.25 -0.04
C VAL A 37 -18.89 10.60 0.66
N ALA A 38 -18.17 10.74 1.78
CA ALA A 38 -18.05 12.02 2.48
C ALA A 38 -17.32 13.08 1.64
N SER A 39 -16.26 12.71 0.92
CA SER A 39 -15.53 13.62 0.03
C SER A 39 -16.43 14.16 -1.09
N ASN A 40 -17.31 13.33 -1.65
CA ASN A 40 -18.30 13.75 -2.65
C ASN A 40 -19.42 14.60 -2.03
N GLY A 41 -19.99 14.16 -0.90
CA GLY A 41 -21.08 14.87 -0.23
C GLY A 41 -20.67 16.24 0.34
N TRP A 42 -19.40 16.39 0.72
CA TRP A 42 -18.85 17.63 1.27
C TRP A 42 -18.11 18.48 0.24
N ARG A 43 -18.21 18.14 -1.06
CA ARG A 43 -17.48 18.86 -2.13
C ARG A 43 -17.67 20.38 -2.08
N LEU A 44 -18.87 20.85 -1.74
CA LEU A 44 -19.20 22.28 -1.66
C LEU A 44 -19.19 22.84 -0.23
N THR A 45 -19.06 21.97 0.79
CA THR A 45 -19.10 22.40 2.19
C THR A 45 -17.94 21.76 2.95
N GLY A 46 -17.00 22.53 3.46
CA GLY A 46 -16.07 22.08 4.53
C GLY A 46 -15.22 20.82 4.29
N LYS A 47 -15.11 20.28 3.06
CA LYS A 47 -14.21 19.16 2.71
C LYS A 47 -12.77 19.46 3.12
N GLN A 48 -12.27 20.63 2.74
CA GLN A 48 -10.88 21.05 2.96
C GLN A 48 -10.49 21.02 4.44
N ALA A 49 -11.40 21.38 5.34
CA ALA A 49 -11.15 21.36 6.77
C ALA A 49 -11.01 19.93 7.32
N ALA A 50 -11.80 18.97 6.80
CA ALA A 50 -11.68 17.58 7.21
C ALA A 50 -10.40 16.92 6.65
N GLU A 51 -10.10 17.19 5.39
CA GLU A 51 -8.90 16.71 4.68
C GLU A 51 -7.62 17.18 5.39
N ARG A 52 -7.51 18.48 5.69
CA ARG A 52 -6.36 19.04 6.41
C ARG A 52 -6.14 18.43 7.79
N ASN A 53 -7.22 18.12 8.52
CA ASN A 53 -7.09 17.47 9.83
C ASN A 53 -6.56 16.04 9.72
N PHE A 54 -7.01 15.28 8.71
CA PHE A 54 -6.49 13.93 8.46
C PHE A 54 -5.06 13.95 7.92
N GLU A 55 -4.71 14.94 7.12
CA GLU A 55 -3.33 15.14 6.65
C GLU A 55 -2.38 15.40 7.83
N LEU A 56 -2.73 16.32 8.73
CA LEU A 56 -1.96 16.58 9.96
C LEU A 56 -1.82 15.33 10.83
N LEU A 57 -2.90 14.58 10.99
CA LEU A 57 -2.87 13.31 11.73
C LEU A 57 -1.94 12.30 11.06
N TYR A 58 -2.03 12.17 9.74
CA TYR A 58 -1.21 11.25 8.97
C TYR A 58 0.28 11.63 9.01
N THR A 59 0.63 12.92 9.00
CA THR A 59 2.02 13.37 9.16
C THR A 59 2.65 12.87 10.46
N ILE A 60 1.86 12.74 11.54
CA ILE A 60 2.31 12.22 12.83
C ILE A 60 2.36 10.69 12.84
N ILE A 61 1.33 10.03 12.28
CA ILE A 61 1.21 8.56 12.30
C ILE A 61 2.20 7.89 11.32
N GLN A 62 2.48 8.50 10.17
CA GLN A 62 3.30 7.90 9.12
C GLN A 62 4.70 7.49 9.62
N PRO A 63 5.49 8.34 10.30
CA PRO A 63 6.79 7.93 10.83
C PRO A 63 6.71 6.79 11.85
N ILE A 64 5.67 6.81 12.70
CA ILE A 64 5.43 5.75 13.70
C ILE A 64 5.16 4.42 13.00
N GLN A 65 4.33 4.42 11.96
CA GLN A 65 4.02 3.22 11.17
C GLN A 65 5.29 2.59 10.59
N PHE A 66 6.12 3.38 9.90
CA PHE A 66 7.38 2.88 9.33
C PHE A 66 8.39 2.46 10.40
N GLY A 67 8.44 3.15 11.55
CA GLY A 67 9.27 2.76 12.69
C GLY A 67 8.89 1.41 13.29
N LEU A 68 7.59 1.16 13.50
CA LEU A 68 7.07 -0.11 14.02
C LEU A 68 7.37 -1.28 13.07
N ILE A 69 7.17 -1.08 11.77
CA ILE A 69 7.54 -2.08 10.75
C ILE A 69 9.04 -2.36 10.81
N GLY A 70 9.85 -1.30 10.98
CA GLY A 70 11.29 -1.37 11.19
C GLY A 70 11.70 -2.31 12.33
N ILE A 71 10.99 -2.26 13.45
CA ILE A 71 11.27 -3.06 14.65
C ILE A 71 10.90 -4.54 14.46
N GLU A 72 9.81 -4.83 13.76
CA GLU A 72 9.35 -6.22 13.52
C GLU A 72 10.33 -7.01 12.62
N ILE A 73 11.21 -6.32 11.90
CA ILE A 73 12.15 -6.93 10.96
C ILE A 73 13.43 -7.38 11.67
N ASN A 74 13.64 -8.69 11.72
CA ASN A 74 14.92 -9.27 12.11
C ASN A 74 15.74 -9.71 10.88
N LEU A 75 16.63 -8.85 10.39
CA LEU A 75 17.50 -9.14 9.24
C LEU A 75 18.58 -10.20 9.54
N PHE A 76 18.86 -10.48 10.82
CA PHE A 76 19.94 -11.39 11.22
C PHE A 76 19.55 -12.87 11.16
N VAL A 77 18.25 -13.16 11.11
CA VAL A 77 17.72 -14.54 11.00
C VAL A 77 17.69 -15.02 9.54
N LEU A 78 18.03 -14.15 8.58
CA LEU A 78 17.90 -14.46 7.16
C LEU A 78 19.11 -15.22 6.61
N GLU A 79 18.83 -16.41 6.10
CA GLU A 79 19.72 -17.09 5.18
C GLU A 79 19.75 -16.33 3.84
N GLY A 80 20.93 -15.91 3.38
CA GLY A 80 21.08 -15.12 2.15
C GLY A 80 20.49 -15.80 0.90
N ARG A 81 20.36 -17.13 0.91
CA ARG A 81 19.67 -17.90 -0.13
C ARG A 81 18.18 -17.57 -0.22
N MET A 82 17.48 -17.41 0.91
CA MET A 82 16.06 -17.06 0.93
C MET A 82 15.83 -15.63 0.44
N VAL A 83 16.73 -14.70 0.80
CA VAL A 83 16.70 -13.32 0.27
C VAL A 83 16.82 -13.33 -1.25
N GLY A 84 17.80 -14.06 -1.79
CA GLY A 84 18.00 -14.15 -3.24
C GLY A 84 16.78 -14.68 -3.99
N LEU A 85 16.19 -15.78 -3.49
CA LEU A 85 14.95 -16.33 -4.06
C LEU A 85 13.78 -15.35 -3.93
N GLY A 86 13.68 -14.62 -2.82
CA GLY A 86 12.70 -13.57 -2.60
C GLY A 86 12.82 -12.45 -3.63
N VAL A 87 14.03 -11.96 -3.92
CA VAL A 87 14.27 -10.94 -4.96
C VAL A 87 13.86 -11.45 -6.33
N VAL A 88 14.22 -12.68 -6.70
CA VAL A 88 13.83 -13.28 -7.99
C VAL A 88 12.30 -13.36 -8.11
N SER A 89 11.62 -13.83 -7.06
CA SER A 89 10.15 -13.85 -7.00
C SER A 89 9.55 -12.45 -7.16
N LEU A 90 10.12 -11.45 -6.48
CA LEU A 90 9.68 -10.06 -6.59
C LEU A 90 9.81 -9.54 -8.03
N LEU A 91 10.96 -9.74 -8.68
CA LEU A 91 11.17 -9.33 -10.07
C LEU A 91 10.22 -10.03 -11.04
N ALA A 92 9.99 -11.34 -10.85
CA ALA A 92 9.05 -12.11 -11.67
C ALA A 92 7.61 -11.59 -11.51
N SER A 93 7.16 -11.37 -10.26
CA SER A 93 5.84 -10.82 -9.98
C SER A 93 5.63 -9.42 -10.58
N LEU A 94 6.69 -8.62 -10.58
CA LEU A 94 6.70 -7.26 -11.11
C LEU A 94 6.63 -7.25 -12.64
N ALA A 95 7.33 -8.17 -13.31
CA ALA A 95 7.26 -8.35 -14.75
C ALA A 95 5.84 -8.74 -15.19
N VAL A 96 5.21 -9.70 -14.50
CA VAL A 96 3.82 -10.09 -14.75
C VAL A 96 2.88 -8.90 -14.53
N ARG A 97 3.09 -8.12 -13.47
CA ARG A 97 2.28 -6.92 -13.20
C ARG A 97 2.40 -5.88 -14.32
N ILE A 98 3.60 -5.60 -14.82
CA ILE A 98 3.80 -4.68 -15.95
C ILE A 98 3.09 -5.19 -17.21
N ALA A 99 3.25 -6.47 -17.53
CA ALA A 99 2.61 -7.06 -18.69
C ALA A 99 1.08 -6.93 -18.59
N ALA A 100 0.51 -7.29 -17.43
CA ALA A 100 -0.92 -7.16 -17.17
C ALA A 100 -1.39 -5.70 -17.24
N SER A 101 -0.65 -4.75 -16.68
CA SER A 101 -1.02 -3.34 -16.71
C SER A 101 -0.99 -2.75 -18.12
N ILE A 102 -0.02 -3.16 -18.96
CA ILE A 102 0.03 -2.75 -20.37
C ILE A 102 -1.18 -3.32 -21.13
N VAL A 103 -1.54 -4.59 -20.91
CA VAL A 103 -2.72 -5.22 -21.52
C VAL A 103 -4.00 -4.49 -21.12
N VAL A 104 -4.18 -4.18 -19.84
CA VAL A 104 -5.35 -3.42 -19.35
C VAL A 104 -5.36 -2.01 -19.94
N ALA A 105 -4.21 -1.34 -19.96
CA ALA A 105 -4.08 0.01 -20.53
C ALA A 105 -4.27 0.02 -22.06
N ALA A 106 -4.10 -1.13 -22.75
CA ALA A 106 -4.29 -1.23 -24.19
C ALA A 106 -5.73 -0.90 -24.61
N GLY A 107 -6.73 -1.20 -23.77
CA GLY A 107 -8.14 -0.86 -24.01
C GLY A 107 -8.51 0.60 -23.78
N GLY A 108 -7.59 1.45 -23.31
CA GLY A 108 -7.81 2.88 -23.10
C GLY A 108 -7.33 3.76 -24.25
N ASN A 109 -7.81 5.01 -24.26
CA ASN A 109 -7.42 6.06 -25.21
C ASN A 109 -6.09 6.75 -24.84
N LEU A 110 -5.07 5.97 -24.45
CA LEU A 110 -3.74 6.46 -24.06
C LEU A 110 -2.73 6.20 -25.19
N ASN A 111 -1.70 7.03 -25.29
CA ASN A 111 -0.58 6.79 -26.20
C ASN A 111 0.32 5.66 -25.66
N TRP A 112 1.10 4.99 -26.52
CA TRP A 112 1.97 3.89 -26.10
C TRP A 112 2.98 4.32 -25.01
N LYS A 113 3.51 5.55 -25.11
CA LYS A 113 4.39 6.13 -24.09
C LYS A 113 3.68 6.29 -22.73
N GLU A 114 2.43 6.75 -22.74
CA GLU A 114 1.63 6.92 -21.53
C GLU A 114 1.25 5.58 -20.90
N LYS A 115 0.93 4.56 -21.72
CA LYS A 115 0.64 3.19 -21.24
C LYS A 115 1.84 2.60 -20.49
N PHE A 116 3.05 2.80 -21.01
CA PHE A 116 4.28 2.42 -20.31
C PHE A 116 4.49 3.23 -19.04
N PHE A 117 4.32 4.56 -19.10
CA PHE A 117 4.45 5.42 -17.92
C PHE A 117 3.50 5.00 -16.79
N VAL A 118 2.21 4.81 -17.08
CA VAL A 118 1.19 4.40 -16.10
C VAL A 118 1.56 3.06 -15.46
N SER A 119 2.06 2.12 -16.25
CA SER A 119 2.49 0.80 -15.77
C SER A 119 3.64 0.89 -14.76
N PHE A 120 4.63 1.75 -15.01
CA PHE A 120 5.75 1.97 -14.08
C PHE A 120 5.38 2.90 -12.91
N ALA A 121 4.46 3.84 -13.09
CA ALA A 121 3.97 4.71 -12.01
C ALA A 121 3.24 3.94 -10.91
N TRP A 122 2.75 2.72 -11.20
CA TRP A 122 2.12 1.82 -10.24
C TRP A 122 3.10 0.93 -9.45
N PHE A 123 4.41 1.09 -9.65
CA PHE A 123 5.44 0.41 -8.85
C PHE A 123 5.39 0.72 -7.34
N PRO A 124 5.31 1.99 -6.89
CA PRO A 124 5.46 2.31 -5.48
C PRO A 124 4.14 2.09 -4.72
N LYS A 125 3.98 0.93 -4.08
CA LYS A 125 2.91 0.69 -3.08
C LYS A 125 3.47 0.09 -1.80
N ALA A 126 4.24 0.92 -1.09
CA ALA A 126 4.90 0.53 0.15
C ALA A 126 3.93 0.32 1.33
N THR A 127 2.89 1.16 1.43
CA THR A 127 2.05 1.26 2.64
C THR A 127 1.13 0.06 2.86
N VAL A 128 0.61 -0.56 1.79
CA VAL A 128 -0.24 -1.76 1.90
C VAL A 128 0.60 -2.98 2.24
N GLN A 129 1.81 -3.10 1.66
CA GLN A 129 2.72 -4.20 1.98
C GLN A 129 3.19 -4.13 3.43
N ALA A 130 3.45 -2.91 3.91
CA ALA A 130 3.77 -2.59 5.29
C ALA A 130 2.68 -3.03 6.28
N ALA A 131 1.42 -2.82 5.92
CA ALA A 131 0.27 -3.17 6.77
C ALA A 131 -0.07 -4.67 6.75
N ILE A 132 0.03 -5.32 5.59
CA ILE A 132 -0.38 -6.73 5.42
C ILE A 132 0.79 -7.69 5.69
N GLY A 133 2.04 -7.26 5.49
CA GLY A 133 3.24 -8.07 5.69
C GLY A 133 3.30 -8.84 7.02
N PRO A 134 3.05 -8.20 8.18
CA PRO A 134 3.09 -8.88 9.47
C PRO A 134 1.85 -9.75 9.76
N VAL A 135 0.74 -9.57 9.06
CA VAL A 135 -0.53 -10.24 9.36
C VAL A 135 -0.39 -11.76 9.32
N ALA A 136 0.36 -12.31 8.36
CA ALA A 136 0.60 -13.74 8.29
C ALA A 136 1.34 -14.28 9.53
N LEU A 137 2.29 -13.51 10.05
CA LEU A 137 3.08 -13.86 11.24
C LEU A 137 2.21 -13.76 12.51
N ASP A 138 1.39 -12.72 12.60
CA ASP A 138 0.45 -12.54 13.69
C ASP A 138 -0.57 -13.68 13.76
N GLU A 139 -1.13 -14.11 12.63
CA GLU A 139 -2.08 -15.23 12.58
C GLU A 139 -1.45 -16.57 12.99
N VAL A 140 -0.23 -16.85 12.51
CA VAL A 140 0.50 -18.07 12.90
C VAL A 140 0.78 -18.09 14.40
N ARG A 141 1.17 -16.94 14.98
CA ARG A 141 1.39 -16.79 16.43
C ARG A 141 0.10 -16.96 17.24
N LYS A 142 -1.02 -16.37 16.78
CA LYS A 142 -2.34 -16.52 17.42
C LYS A 142 -2.84 -17.96 17.41
N MET A 143 -2.61 -18.68 16.33
CA MET A 143 -3.04 -20.08 16.18
C MET A 143 -2.05 -21.08 16.81
N HIS A 144 -0.94 -20.61 17.39
CA HIS A 144 0.14 -21.44 17.95
C HIS A 144 0.70 -22.47 16.95
N LEU A 145 0.83 -22.05 15.69
CA LEU A 145 1.27 -22.88 14.58
C LEU A 145 2.79 -22.77 14.34
N GLU A 146 3.59 -23.22 15.31
CA GLU A 146 5.07 -23.05 15.30
C GLU A 146 5.74 -23.56 14.01
N GLU A 147 5.20 -24.61 13.39
CA GLU A 147 5.68 -25.14 12.10
C GLU A 147 5.68 -24.09 10.97
N TYR A 148 4.72 -23.16 11.01
CA TYR A 148 4.52 -22.16 9.95
C TYR A 148 5.20 -20.82 10.23
N GLU A 149 5.83 -20.66 11.39
CA GLU A 149 6.42 -19.37 11.81
C GLU A 149 7.58 -18.97 10.89
N ALA A 150 8.38 -19.93 10.44
CA ALA A 150 9.46 -19.69 9.48
C ALA A 150 8.93 -19.17 8.13
N TYR A 151 7.81 -19.73 7.64
CA TYR A 151 7.19 -19.29 6.39
C TYR A 151 6.57 -17.90 6.53
N ALA A 152 5.87 -17.62 7.63
CA ALA A 152 5.27 -16.32 7.88
C ALA A 152 6.33 -15.22 8.06
N THR A 153 7.43 -15.53 8.74
CA THR A 153 8.61 -14.65 8.84
C THR A 153 9.19 -14.35 7.46
N THR A 154 9.29 -15.36 6.59
CA THR A 154 9.74 -15.19 5.20
C THR A 154 8.82 -14.26 4.40
N VAL A 155 7.51 -14.37 4.58
CA VAL A 155 6.53 -13.48 3.94
C VAL A 155 6.71 -12.02 4.38
N LEU A 156 6.84 -11.78 5.70
CA LEU A 156 7.10 -10.45 6.25
C LEU A 156 8.38 -9.83 5.67
N ILE A 157 9.46 -10.62 5.62
CA ILE A 157 10.74 -10.22 5.06
C ILE A 157 10.62 -9.84 3.58
N ILE A 158 9.95 -10.67 2.78
CA ILE A 158 9.78 -10.39 1.33
C ILE A 158 8.95 -9.12 1.13
N ALA A 159 7.92 -8.90 1.95
CA ALA A 159 7.12 -7.66 1.91
C ALA A 159 7.99 -6.43 2.18
N VAL A 160 8.88 -6.51 3.17
CA VAL A 160 9.80 -5.43 3.53
C VAL A 160 10.87 -5.21 2.46
N LEU A 161 11.45 -6.29 1.95
CA LEU A 161 12.43 -6.22 0.87
C LEU A 161 11.82 -5.61 -0.40
N SER A 162 10.57 -5.96 -0.69
CA SER A 162 9.78 -5.31 -1.73
C SER A 162 9.69 -3.81 -1.49
N ILE A 163 9.35 -3.35 -0.30
CA ILE A 163 9.28 -1.92 0.03
C ILE A 163 10.64 -1.24 -0.19
N LEU A 164 11.71 -1.82 0.37
CA LEU A 164 13.06 -1.25 0.30
C LEU A 164 13.61 -1.14 -1.11
N ILE A 165 13.28 -2.08 -2.00
CA ILE A 165 13.73 -2.07 -3.40
C ILE A 165 12.76 -1.25 -4.27
N THR A 166 11.46 -1.51 -4.18
CA THR A 166 10.48 -0.95 -5.12
C THR A 166 10.19 0.52 -4.87
N ALA A 167 10.28 1.02 -3.63
CA ALA A 167 10.05 2.43 -3.33
C ALA A 167 11.10 3.37 -3.98
N PRO A 168 12.42 3.19 -3.78
CA PRO A 168 13.42 4.04 -4.43
C PRO A 168 13.45 3.83 -5.95
N VAL A 169 13.36 2.58 -6.43
CA VAL A 169 13.32 2.29 -7.87
C VAL A 169 12.09 2.94 -8.52
N GLY A 170 10.91 2.84 -7.89
CA GLY A 170 9.69 3.48 -8.35
C GLY A 170 9.80 5.00 -8.37
N ALA A 171 10.38 5.62 -7.33
CA ALA A 171 10.59 7.07 -7.29
C ALA A 171 11.51 7.56 -8.42
N ILE A 172 12.62 6.83 -8.68
CA ILE A 172 13.54 7.12 -9.80
C ILE A 172 12.82 6.97 -11.13
N LEU A 173 12.09 5.86 -11.33
CA LEU A 173 11.36 5.59 -12.57
C LEU A 173 10.29 6.65 -12.84
N ILE A 174 9.52 7.07 -11.84
CA ILE A 174 8.51 8.13 -11.99
C ILE A 174 9.17 9.45 -12.39
N THR A 175 10.30 9.81 -11.77
CA THR A 175 11.00 11.06 -12.06
C THR A 175 11.58 11.07 -13.49
N VAL A 176 12.21 9.96 -13.90
CA VAL A 176 12.85 9.85 -15.22
C VAL A 176 11.84 9.63 -16.34
N LEU A 177 10.89 8.71 -16.16
CA LEU A 177 9.88 8.43 -17.17
C LEU A 177 8.84 9.55 -17.24
N GLY A 178 8.51 10.20 -16.13
CA GLY A 178 7.58 11.33 -16.12
C GLY A 178 8.10 12.51 -16.94
N THR A 179 9.41 12.79 -16.87
CA THR A 179 10.02 13.87 -17.66
C THR A 179 10.26 13.51 -19.13
N ARG A 180 10.38 12.22 -19.47
CA ARG A 180 10.70 11.75 -20.84
C ARG A 180 9.51 11.25 -21.65
N LEU A 181 8.50 10.66 -21.02
CA LEU A 181 7.38 9.99 -21.70
C LEU A 181 6.09 10.81 -21.65
N LEU A 182 5.93 11.71 -20.69
CA LEU A 182 4.79 12.64 -20.66
C LEU A 182 5.17 13.89 -21.45
N GLU A 183 4.41 14.18 -22.50
CA GLU A 183 4.46 15.49 -23.15
C GLU A 183 3.86 16.51 -22.19
N LYS A 184 4.52 17.66 -22.02
CA LYS A 184 3.90 18.81 -21.38
C LYS A 184 2.74 19.24 -22.28
N GLU A 185 1.53 19.31 -21.76
CA GLU A 185 0.54 20.22 -22.33
C GLU A 185 1.12 21.63 -22.22
N GLU A 186 1.51 22.22 -23.36
CA GLU A 186 1.70 23.66 -23.47
C GLU A 186 0.33 24.31 -23.18
N GLN A 187 0.22 24.93 -22.01
CA GLN A 187 -0.76 25.98 -21.75
C GLN A 187 -0.15 27.33 -22.09
#